data_AF-A0A241WVR4-F1
#
_entry.id   AF-A0A241WVR4-F1
#
_cell.length_a   1.000
_cell.length_b   1.000
_cell.length_c   1.000
_cell.angle_alpha   90.00
_cell.angle_beta   90.00
_cell.angle_gamma   90.00
#
_symmetry.space_group_name_H-M   'P 1'
#
loop_
_entity.id
_entity.type
_entity.pdbx_description
1 polymer ?
#
loop_
_entity_poly.entity_id
_entity_poly.type
_entity_poly.pdbx_seq_one_letter_code
_entity_poly.pdbx_strand_id
1 'polypeptide(L)'
;MTMFIALNENKNLIHITDAVRGLACNCICFECGETVLARKGNIKEHHFAHANNQDSCTIHPESVLHKYAKQVVIDAMGITLPKVPMSDVDATWWAFEQIIPEFHLGLIRPDLACYIDGEPIFIEIAVTHFLDAEKLKIIKTMNVKTIEIDLSGLLKSDMLIPSNEAKKLILEGLEHKTWLYPEVPKAQIIDSISDQHSLVELKSTPLLKLTENSTATVWEDYQFTINGIWVHARKFSGGMLSVNCTYNPELIAVFKQWRNEGGGRYNTKYKSWNYWQPFSETVLARLQQMHFINKN
;
A
#
# COMPACT_ATOMS: atom_id res chain seq x y z
N MET A 1 -30.74 10.06 -9.78
CA MET A 1 -29.54 9.84 -10.62
C MET A 1 -29.56 8.40 -11.10
N THR A 2 -29.10 8.15 -12.33
CA THR A 2 -29.00 6.80 -12.89
C THR A 2 -27.76 6.12 -12.31
N MET A 3 -27.91 4.90 -11.79
CA MET A 3 -26.82 4.15 -11.16
C MET A 3 -26.22 3.15 -12.16
N PHE A 4 -24.95 3.33 -12.52
CA PHE A 4 -24.28 2.46 -13.50
C PHE A 4 -23.33 1.46 -12.88
N ILE A 5 -22.98 1.64 -11.60
CA ILE A 5 -21.99 0.85 -10.87
C ILE A 5 -22.63 0.16 -9.69
N ALA A 6 -22.24 -1.09 -9.44
CA ALA A 6 -22.62 -1.85 -8.27
C ALA A 6 -21.45 -2.74 -7.82
N LEU A 7 -21.61 -3.39 -6.66
CA LEU A 7 -20.71 -4.43 -6.21
C LEU A 7 -21.32 -5.80 -6.52
N ASN A 8 -20.53 -6.70 -7.11
CA ASN A 8 -20.95 -8.08 -7.31
C ASN A 8 -20.82 -8.91 -6.01
N GLU A 9 -21.13 -10.21 -6.10
CA GLU A 9 -21.03 -11.16 -4.98
C GLU A 9 -19.63 -11.22 -4.32
N ASN A 10 -18.57 -10.94 -5.08
CA ASN A 10 -17.19 -10.90 -4.60
C ASN A 10 -16.78 -9.53 -4.04
N LYS A 11 -17.73 -8.58 -3.94
CA LYS A 11 -17.51 -7.19 -3.54
C LYS A 11 -16.60 -6.39 -4.48
N ASN A 12 -16.49 -6.84 -5.73
CA ASN A 12 -15.78 -6.13 -6.79
C ASN A 12 -16.73 -5.17 -7.49
N LEU A 13 -16.22 -3.99 -7.87
CA LEU A 13 -16.97 -3.03 -8.67
C LEU A 13 -17.21 -3.59 -10.06
N ILE A 14 -18.45 -3.48 -10.54
CA ILE A 14 -18.83 -3.84 -11.91
C ILE A 14 -19.66 -2.73 -12.53
N HIS A 15 -19.58 -2.60 -13.85
CA HIS A 15 -20.46 -1.74 -14.63
C HIS A 15 -21.73 -2.49 -15.06
N ILE A 16 -22.84 -1.77 -15.25
CA ILE A 16 -24.12 -2.35 -15.65
C ILE A 16 -24.07 -3.13 -16.98
N THR A 17 -23.13 -2.77 -17.86
CA THR A 17 -22.87 -3.49 -19.12
C THR A 17 -22.51 -4.95 -18.86
N ASP A 18 -21.79 -5.21 -17.79
CA ASP A 18 -21.23 -6.53 -17.45
C ASP A 18 -22.16 -7.33 -16.53
N ALA A 19 -23.13 -6.66 -15.90
CA ALA A 19 -24.09 -7.30 -15.03
C ALA A 19 -25.10 -8.19 -15.80
N VAL A 20 -25.40 -9.36 -15.24
CA VAL A 20 -26.52 -10.21 -15.67
C VAL A 20 -27.84 -9.45 -15.44
N ARG A 21 -28.84 -9.62 -16.31
CA ARG A 21 -30.12 -8.90 -16.19
C ARG A 21 -30.89 -9.30 -14.91
N GLY A 22 -31.55 -8.31 -14.31
CA GLY A 22 -32.48 -8.51 -13.19
C GLY A 22 -31.78 -8.73 -11.86
N LEU A 23 -32.45 -9.43 -10.93
CA LEU A 23 -31.89 -9.80 -9.62
C LEU A 23 -30.81 -10.89 -9.71
N ALA A 24 -30.74 -11.60 -10.85
CA ALA A 24 -29.72 -12.61 -11.09
C ALA A 24 -28.30 -12.03 -11.19
N CYS A 25 -28.12 -10.70 -11.18
CA CYS A 25 -26.80 -10.09 -11.04
C CYS A 25 -26.18 -10.30 -9.66
N ASN A 26 -26.98 -10.62 -8.63
CA ASN A 26 -26.53 -10.74 -7.23
C ASN A 26 -25.70 -9.53 -6.77
N CYS A 27 -26.07 -8.34 -7.25
CA CYS A 27 -25.33 -7.12 -6.95
C CYS A 27 -25.93 -6.38 -5.76
N ILE A 28 -25.07 -5.63 -5.07
CA ILE A 28 -25.44 -4.70 -4.01
C ILE A 28 -24.97 -3.29 -4.34
N CYS A 29 -25.65 -2.30 -3.78
CA CYS A 29 -25.28 -0.91 -3.89
C CYS A 29 -23.95 -0.66 -3.17
N PHE A 30 -23.06 0.07 -3.83
CA PHE A 30 -21.77 0.46 -3.27
C PHE A 30 -21.92 1.31 -2.00
N GLU A 31 -22.93 2.18 -1.96
CA GLU A 31 -23.10 3.18 -0.91
C GLU A 31 -23.91 2.64 0.28
N CYS A 32 -25.14 2.16 0.05
CA CYS A 32 -26.02 1.69 1.13
C CYS A 32 -25.94 0.18 1.40
N GLY A 33 -25.31 -0.60 0.53
CA GLY A 33 -25.20 -2.06 0.68
C GLY A 33 -26.47 -2.85 0.35
N GLU A 34 -27.57 -2.21 -0.05
CA GLU A 34 -28.81 -2.89 -0.42
C GLU A 34 -28.71 -3.65 -1.74
N THR A 35 -29.51 -4.70 -1.90
CA THR A 35 -29.62 -5.42 -3.17
C THR A 35 -30.14 -4.52 -4.28
N VAL A 36 -29.47 -4.57 -5.43
CA VAL A 36 -29.87 -3.88 -6.65
C VAL A 36 -30.19 -4.87 -7.77
N LEU A 37 -31.10 -4.48 -8.66
CA LEU A 37 -31.43 -5.23 -9.87
C LEU A 37 -30.87 -4.53 -11.11
N ALA A 38 -30.34 -5.29 -12.05
CA ALA A 38 -29.84 -4.76 -13.32
C ALA A 38 -31.00 -4.58 -14.32
N ARG A 39 -31.44 -3.34 -14.54
CA ARG A 39 -32.44 -3.00 -15.57
C ARG A 39 -31.74 -2.85 -16.92
N LYS A 40 -31.92 -3.86 -17.77
CA LYS A 40 -31.40 -3.89 -19.14
C LYS A 40 -32.56 -4.05 -20.12
N GLY A 41 -32.62 -3.23 -21.16
CA GLY A 41 -33.71 -3.20 -22.12
C GLY A 41 -33.46 -2.21 -23.25
N ASN A 42 -34.23 -2.31 -24.34
CA ASN A 42 -33.95 -1.61 -25.59
C ASN A 42 -34.45 -0.15 -25.64
N ILE A 43 -35.17 0.30 -24.61
CA ILE A 43 -35.86 1.61 -24.59
C ILE A 43 -35.15 2.61 -23.69
N LYS A 44 -34.77 2.16 -22.48
CA LYS A 44 -34.10 3.00 -21.48
C LYS A 44 -32.66 2.57 -21.35
N GLU A 45 -31.79 3.53 -21.05
CA GLU A 45 -30.40 3.27 -20.73
C GLU A 45 -30.29 2.23 -19.61
N HIS A 46 -29.32 1.32 -19.75
CA HIS A 46 -29.08 0.28 -18.78
C HIS A 46 -28.65 0.88 -17.44
N HIS A 47 -29.28 0.48 -16.35
CA HIS A 47 -28.92 0.96 -15.01
C HIS A 47 -29.24 -0.06 -13.92
N PHE A 48 -28.63 0.10 -12.75
CA PHE A 48 -29.05 -0.54 -11.53
C PHE A 48 -30.18 0.23 -10.86
N ALA A 49 -31.06 -0.49 -10.19
CA ALA A 49 -32.10 0.09 -9.34
C ALA A 49 -32.21 -0.72 -8.04
N HIS A 50 -32.42 -0.04 -6.91
CA HIS A 50 -32.70 -0.70 -5.63
C HIS A 50 -33.92 -1.61 -5.74
N ALA A 51 -33.81 -2.84 -5.23
CA ALA A 51 -34.88 -3.82 -5.29
C ALA A 51 -36.10 -3.40 -4.47
N ASN A 52 -35.88 -2.77 -3.32
CA ASN A 52 -36.93 -2.38 -2.37
C ASN A 52 -37.47 -0.96 -2.57
N ASN A 53 -37.09 -0.27 -3.64
CA ASN A 53 -37.59 1.08 -3.95
C ASN A 53 -37.35 2.12 -2.81
N GLN A 54 -36.36 1.87 -1.94
CA GLN A 54 -35.92 2.82 -0.91
C GLN A 54 -35.11 3.97 -1.51
N ASP A 55 -34.93 5.00 -0.68
CA ASP A 55 -34.57 6.39 -0.99
C ASP A 55 -33.50 6.63 -2.07
N SER A 56 -33.47 7.86 -2.59
CA SER A 56 -32.47 8.30 -3.56
C SER A 56 -31.06 8.15 -2.97
N CYS A 57 -30.36 7.09 -3.36
CA CYS A 57 -28.96 6.89 -3.04
C CYS A 57 -28.09 7.69 -4.00
N THR A 58 -27.11 8.43 -3.45
CA THR A 58 -26.14 9.19 -4.23
C THR A 58 -24.80 8.48 -4.15
N ILE A 59 -24.33 7.96 -5.28
CA ILE A 59 -23.01 7.35 -5.37
C ILE A 59 -21.99 8.43 -5.72
N HIS A 60 -21.00 8.62 -4.87
CA HIS A 60 -19.92 9.56 -5.10
C HIS A 60 -18.86 8.95 -6.04
N PRO A 61 -18.58 9.56 -7.21
CA PRO A 61 -17.59 9.04 -8.15
C PRO A 61 -16.19 8.92 -7.54
N GLU A 62 -15.85 9.81 -6.62
CA GLU A 62 -14.59 9.75 -5.85
C GLU A 62 -14.47 8.43 -5.08
N SER A 63 -15.49 8.08 -4.29
CA SER A 63 -15.48 6.88 -3.47
C SER A 63 -15.43 5.61 -4.32
N VAL A 64 -16.10 5.62 -5.48
CA VAL A 64 -16.04 4.53 -6.47
C VAL A 64 -14.62 4.39 -7.02
N LEU A 65 -14.00 5.49 -7.45
CA LEU A 65 -12.66 5.47 -8.03
C LEU A 65 -11.60 5.05 -7.01
N HIS A 66 -11.71 5.54 -5.77
CA HIS A 66 -10.83 5.18 -4.66
C HIS A 66 -10.88 3.68 -4.36
N LYS A 67 -12.10 3.12 -4.25
CA LYS A 67 -12.27 1.67 -4.06
C LYS A 67 -11.76 0.88 -5.27
N TYR A 68 -12.03 1.34 -6.49
CA TYR A 68 -11.58 0.66 -7.71
C TYR A 68 -10.06 0.56 -7.76
N ALA A 69 -9.36 1.64 -7.46
CA ALA A 69 -7.90 1.66 -7.44
C ALA A 69 -7.31 0.71 -6.41
N LYS A 70 -7.87 0.65 -5.19
CA LYS A 70 -7.46 -0.35 -4.19
C LYS A 70 -7.65 -1.77 -4.72
N GLN A 71 -8.81 -2.07 -5.30
CA GLN A 71 -9.12 -3.38 -5.85
C GLN A 71 -8.14 -3.78 -6.95
N VAL A 72 -7.84 -2.86 -7.87
CA VAL A 72 -6.92 -3.09 -8.99
C VAL A 72 -5.53 -3.50 -8.50
N VAL A 73 -4.99 -2.81 -7.49
CA VAL A 73 -3.66 -3.12 -6.93
C VAL A 73 -3.69 -4.44 -6.15
N ILE A 74 -4.76 -4.69 -5.39
CA ILE A 74 -4.96 -5.94 -4.63
C ILE A 74 -5.02 -7.14 -5.58
N ASP A 75 -5.82 -7.06 -6.65
CA ASP A 75 -5.99 -8.15 -7.61
C ASP A 75 -4.70 -8.45 -8.39
N ALA A 76 -3.92 -7.40 -8.70
CA ALA A 76 -2.67 -7.54 -9.42
C ALA A 76 -1.50 -8.01 -8.53
N MET A 77 -1.64 -7.91 -7.21
CA MET A 77 -0.55 -8.16 -6.24
C MET A 77 0.73 -7.39 -6.58
N GLY A 78 0.59 -6.19 -7.17
CA GLY A 78 1.72 -5.41 -7.64
C GLY A 78 1.31 -4.18 -8.45
N ILE A 79 2.30 -3.34 -8.73
CA ILE A 79 2.13 -2.07 -9.44
C ILE A 79 3.49 -1.57 -9.96
N THR A 80 3.51 -0.88 -11.09
CA THR A 80 4.71 -0.16 -11.56
C THR A 80 4.88 1.11 -10.73
N LEU A 81 6.06 1.28 -10.11
CA LEU A 81 6.41 2.48 -9.34
C LEU A 81 7.55 3.23 -10.04
N PRO A 82 7.62 4.57 -9.90
CA PRO A 82 8.71 5.36 -10.44
C PRO A 82 10.03 5.07 -9.71
N LYS A 83 11.14 5.53 -10.29
CA LYS A 83 12.48 5.41 -9.68
C LYS A 83 12.45 5.88 -8.23
N VAL A 84 12.95 5.06 -7.32
CA VAL A 84 13.00 5.41 -5.90
C VAL A 84 14.10 6.45 -5.69
N PRO A 85 13.77 7.62 -5.10
CA PRO A 85 14.75 8.68 -4.86
C PRO A 85 15.97 8.19 -4.07
N MET A 86 17.16 8.64 -4.48
CA MET A 86 18.45 8.31 -3.85
C MET A 86 18.77 6.81 -3.80
N SER A 87 18.22 6.02 -4.72
CA SER A 87 18.54 4.60 -4.87
C SER A 87 18.78 4.24 -6.33
N ASP A 88 19.42 3.10 -6.56
CA ASP A 88 19.64 2.53 -7.89
C ASP A 88 18.42 1.75 -8.43
N VAL A 89 17.28 1.80 -7.72
CA VAL A 89 16.05 1.14 -8.14
C VAL A 89 15.29 2.03 -9.11
N ASP A 90 15.47 1.78 -10.40
CA ASP A 90 14.75 2.45 -11.49
C ASP A 90 13.24 2.12 -11.48
N ALA A 91 12.49 2.84 -12.32
CA ALA A 91 11.07 2.62 -12.47
C ALA A 91 10.80 1.19 -12.96
N THR A 92 10.07 0.41 -12.18
CA THR A 92 9.87 -1.03 -12.43
C THR A 92 8.58 -1.52 -11.80
N TRP A 93 8.19 -2.77 -12.11
CA TRP A 93 7.09 -3.47 -11.46
C TRP A 93 7.47 -3.95 -10.07
N TRP A 94 6.71 -3.55 -9.06
CA TRP A 94 6.86 -3.99 -7.68
C TRP A 94 5.82 -5.07 -7.40
N ALA A 95 6.27 -6.32 -7.25
CA ALA A 95 5.43 -7.44 -6.84
C ALA A 95 5.39 -7.53 -5.32
N PHE A 96 4.18 -7.62 -4.75
CA PHE A 96 3.96 -7.65 -3.32
C PHE A 96 3.70 -9.07 -2.83
N GLU A 97 4.32 -9.44 -1.70
CA GLU A 97 4.03 -10.72 -1.02
C GLU A 97 2.67 -10.68 -0.31
N GLN A 98 2.30 -9.50 0.16
CA GLN A 98 1.08 -9.27 0.92
C GLN A 98 0.62 -7.83 0.72
N ILE A 99 -0.69 -7.65 0.60
CA ILE A 99 -1.35 -6.34 0.60
C ILE A 99 -2.41 -6.35 1.70
N ILE A 100 -2.39 -5.33 2.54
CA ILE A 100 -3.40 -5.13 3.59
C ILE A 100 -4.13 -3.83 3.27
N PRO A 101 -5.41 -3.89 2.87
CA PRO A 101 -6.20 -2.66 2.77
C PRO A 101 -6.44 -2.09 4.16
N GLU A 102 -6.44 -0.76 4.27
CA GLU A 102 -7.00 -0.05 5.42
C GLU A 102 -6.36 -0.40 6.79
N PHE A 103 -5.03 -0.61 6.76
CA PHE A 103 -4.25 -1.04 7.91
C PHE A 103 -4.07 0.10 8.94
N HIS A 104 -4.53 -0.09 10.18
CA HIS A 104 -4.31 0.90 11.24
C HIS A 104 -2.91 0.74 11.85
N LEU A 105 -2.08 1.78 11.73
CA LEU A 105 -0.75 1.85 12.33
C LEU A 105 -0.66 3.06 13.25
N GLY A 106 -1.02 2.87 14.51
CA GLY A 106 -1.06 3.93 15.50
C GLY A 106 -2.01 5.05 15.08
N LEU A 107 -1.45 6.20 14.69
CA LEU A 107 -2.18 7.42 14.32
C LEU A 107 -2.51 7.54 12.82
N ILE A 108 -1.99 6.64 11.97
CA ILE A 108 -2.24 6.68 10.53
C ILE A 108 -2.94 5.41 10.05
N ARG A 109 -3.66 5.54 8.94
CA ARG A 109 -4.29 4.45 8.22
C ARG A 109 -4.01 4.63 6.73
N PRO A 110 -2.92 4.04 6.20
CA PRO A 110 -2.70 4.03 4.77
C PRO A 110 -3.81 3.29 4.03
N ASP A 111 -4.07 3.71 2.80
CA ASP A 111 -5.03 3.02 1.92
C ASP A 111 -4.64 1.56 1.69
N LEU A 112 -3.37 1.33 1.35
CA LEU A 112 -2.79 0.00 1.25
C LEU A 112 -1.45 -0.06 1.97
N ALA A 113 -1.26 -1.09 2.80
CA ALA A 113 0.04 -1.49 3.30
C ALA A 113 0.51 -2.75 2.56
N CYS A 114 1.46 -2.58 1.65
CA CYS A 114 2.05 -3.62 0.83
C CYS A 114 3.37 -4.11 1.47
N TYR A 115 3.77 -5.36 1.22
CA TYR A 115 4.98 -5.94 1.79
C TYR A 115 5.88 -6.57 0.73
N ILE A 116 7.17 -6.28 0.79
CA ILE A 116 8.23 -6.90 -0.02
C ILE A 116 9.38 -7.25 0.91
N ASP A 117 9.83 -8.51 0.89
CA ASP A 117 10.88 -9.04 1.76
C ASP A 117 10.61 -8.76 3.25
N GLY A 118 9.31 -8.71 3.60
CA GLY A 118 8.83 -8.36 4.93
C GLY A 118 8.81 -6.87 5.27
N GLU A 119 9.42 -5.97 4.49
CA GLU A 119 9.34 -4.52 4.70
C GLU A 119 8.01 -3.95 4.18
N PRO A 120 7.36 -3.02 4.91
CA PRO A 120 6.16 -2.35 4.42
C PRO A 120 6.48 -1.27 3.39
N ILE A 121 5.53 -1.06 2.50
CA ILE A 121 5.43 0.10 1.59
C ILE A 121 3.98 0.57 1.65
N PHE A 122 3.77 1.86 1.85
CA PHE A 122 2.43 2.44 1.85
C PHE A 122 2.09 3.00 0.48
N ILE A 123 0.86 2.73 0.05
CA ILE A 123 0.26 3.35 -1.12
C ILE A 123 -0.94 4.15 -0.63
N GLU A 124 -0.96 5.42 -0.96
CA GLU A 124 -2.06 6.36 -0.70
C GLU A 124 -2.71 6.70 -2.04
N ILE A 125 -4.04 6.66 -2.10
CA ILE A 125 -4.78 6.95 -3.32
C ILE A 125 -5.46 8.30 -3.13
N ALA A 126 -5.01 9.31 -3.86
CA ALA A 126 -5.59 10.64 -3.86
C ALA A 126 -6.61 10.78 -4.99
N VAL A 127 -7.80 11.28 -4.69
CA VAL A 127 -8.85 11.53 -5.69
C VAL A 127 -9.29 12.99 -5.66
N THR A 128 -9.89 13.46 -4.56
CA THR A 128 -10.05 14.92 -4.33
C THR A 128 -9.21 15.43 -3.15
N HIS A 129 -8.70 14.52 -2.32
CA HIS A 129 -7.86 14.82 -1.16
C HIS A 129 -6.51 14.13 -1.30
N PHE A 130 -5.45 14.92 -1.17
CA PHE A 130 -4.06 14.46 -1.12
C PHE A 130 -3.64 14.25 0.34
N LEU A 131 -2.57 13.49 0.56
CA LEU A 131 -1.99 13.28 1.88
C LEU A 131 -1.52 14.62 2.47
N ASP A 132 -2.04 14.95 3.64
CA ASP A 132 -1.68 16.16 4.35
C ASP A 132 -0.28 16.09 5.00
N ALA A 133 0.24 17.27 5.37
CA ALA A 133 1.56 17.40 5.96
C ALA A 133 1.69 16.78 7.36
N GLU A 134 0.61 16.62 8.12
CA GLU A 134 0.65 16.04 9.46
C GLU A 134 0.85 14.53 9.38
N LYS A 135 0.05 13.85 8.55
CA LYS A 135 0.23 12.43 8.24
C LYS A 135 1.60 12.16 7.64
N LEU A 136 2.07 13.01 6.71
CA LEU A 136 3.39 12.84 6.11
C LEU A 136 4.52 12.90 7.15
N LYS A 137 4.43 13.78 8.16
CA LYS A 137 5.42 13.83 9.27
C LYS A 137 5.45 12.53 10.07
N ILE A 138 4.27 11.96 10.35
CA ILE A 138 4.17 10.68 11.05
C ILE A 138 4.81 9.58 10.20
N ILE A 139 4.45 9.48 8.92
CA ILE A 139 5.02 8.50 7.97
C ILE A 139 6.55 8.59 7.90
N LYS A 140 7.10 9.81 7.82
CA LYS A 140 8.55 10.05 7.82
C LYS A 140 9.22 9.56 9.10
N THR A 141 8.56 9.74 10.24
CA THR A 141 9.05 9.26 11.55
C THR A 141 8.99 7.73 11.63
N MET A 142 8.10 7.09 10.88
CA MET A 142 8.04 5.62 10.76
C MET A 142 9.09 5.05 9.79
N ASN A 143 9.75 5.89 8.99
CA ASN A 143 10.75 5.49 8.00
C ASN A 143 10.22 4.47 6.96
N VAL A 144 8.94 4.58 6.59
CA VAL A 144 8.28 3.65 5.64
C VAL A 144 8.14 4.29 4.26
N LYS A 145 8.63 3.60 3.23
CA LYS A 145 8.47 4.03 1.83
C LYS A 145 7.00 4.24 1.53
N THR A 146 6.64 5.41 1.00
CA THR A 146 5.25 5.80 0.79
C THR A 146 5.11 6.48 -0.55
N ILE A 147 4.17 5.99 -1.35
CA ILE A 147 3.82 6.55 -2.64
C ILE A 147 2.37 7.04 -2.63
N GLU A 148 2.14 8.17 -3.28
CA GLU A 148 0.81 8.69 -3.56
C GLU A 148 0.48 8.49 -5.05
N ILE A 149 -0.72 7.99 -5.32
CA ILE A 149 -1.28 7.84 -6.65
C ILE A 149 -2.37 8.90 -6.84
N ASP A 150 -2.11 9.87 -7.71
CA ASP A 150 -3.07 10.93 -8.05
C ASP A 150 -4.05 10.46 -9.13
N LEU A 151 -5.31 10.27 -8.76
CA LEU A 151 -6.40 9.91 -9.66
C LEU A 151 -7.39 11.06 -9.89
N SER A 152 -7.05 12.29 -9.47
CA SER A 152 -7.88 13.48 -9.64
C SER A 152 -8.13 13.81 -11.11
N GLY A 153 -7.16 13.52 -11.98
CA GLY A 153 -7.31 13.63 -13.44
C GLY A 153 -8.29 12.61 -14.01
N LEU A 154 -8.23 11.38 -13.51
CA LEU A 154 -9.13 10.30 -13.94
C LEU A 154 -10.58 10.57 -13.52
N LEU A 155 -10.80 11.16 -12.34
CA LEU A 155 -12.12 11.60 -11.87
C LEU A 155 -12.78 12.63 -12.80
N LYS A 156 -11.99 13.51 -13.42
CA LYS A 156 -12.45 14.58 -14.32
C LYS A 156 -12.61 14.13 -15.77
N SER A 157 -12.19 12.90 -16.08
CA SER A 157 -12.25 12.35 -17.43
C SER A 157 -13.57 11.62 -17.69
N ASP A 158 -13.89 11.41 -18.97
CA ASP A 158 -15.03 10.59 -19.39
C ASP A 158 -14.73 9.07 -19.35
N MET A 159 -13.62 8.66 -18.73
CA MET A 159 -13.24 7.24 -18.66
C MET A 159 -14.19 6.47 -17.75
N LEU A 160 -14.75 5.38 -18.27
CA LEU A 160 -15.61 4.49 -17.49
C LEU A 160 -14.80 3.76 -16.42
N ILE A 161 -15.39 3.64 -15.23
CA ILE A 161 -14.82 2.90 -14.09
C ILE A 161 -15.86 1.89 -13.64
N PRO A 162 -15.57 0.58 -13.58
CA PRO A 162 -14.31 -0.07 -13.93
C PRO A 162 -14.07 -0.15 -15.45
N SER A 163 -12.80 -0.15 -15.87
CA SER A 163 -12.37 -0.41 -17.27
C SER A 163 -10.92 -0.91 -17.33
N ASN A 164 -10.56 -1.57 -18.44
CA ASN A 164 -9.20 -2.06 -18.67
C ASN A 164 -8.20 -0.91 -18.82
N GLU A 165 -8.63 0.19 -19.43
CA GLU A 165 -7.84 1.40 -19.63
C GLU A 165 -7.50 2.05 -18.29
N ALA A 166 -8.49 2.21 -17.41
CA ALA A 166 -8.27 2.73 -16.06
C ALA A 166 -7.38 1.79 -15.23
N LYS A 167 -7.59 0.48 -15.34
CA LYS A 167 -6.75 -0.54 -14.69
C LYS A 167 -5.29 -0.39 -15.13
N LYS A 168 -5.05 -0.29 -16.44
CA LYS A 168 -3.71 -0.12 -17.00
C LYS A 168 -3.06 1.18 -16.51
N LEU A 169 -3.81 2.29 -16.49
CA LEU A 169 -3.32 3.57 -15.99
C LEU A 169 -2.88 3.46 -14.51
N ILE A 170 -3.72 2.87 -13.66
CA ILE A 170 -3.42 2.68 -12.23
C ILE A 170 -2.20 1.78 -12.04
N LEU A 171 -2.12 0.66 -12.76
CA LEU A 171 -1.04 -0.32 -12.58
C LEU A 171 0.28 0.12 -13.22
N GLU A 172 0.26 0.61 -14.45
CA GLU A 172 1.45 0.82 -15.26
C GLU A 172 1.86 2.29 -15.39
N GLY A 173 0.91 3.22 -15.27
CA GLY A 173 1.17 4.65 -15.42
C GLY A 173 2.12 5.17 -14.34
N LEU A 174 3.09 5.99 -14.74
CA LEU A 174 4.09 6.59 -13.84
C LEU A 174 3.83 8.07 -13.57
N GLU A 175 3.17 8.77 -14.49
CA GLU A 175 3.00 10.23 -14.48
C GLU A 175 2.22 10.76 -13.28
N HIS A 176 1.42 9.90 -12.65
CA HIS A 176 0.56 10.25 -11.52
C HIS A 176 0.99 9.56 -10.21
N LYS A 177 2.24 9.09 -10.14
CA LYS A 177 2.78 8.39 -8.98
C LYS A 177 3.95 9.16 -8.44
N THR A 178 3.87 9.55 -7.17
CA THR A 178 4.91 10.37 -6.53
C THR A 178 5.34 9.75 -5.22
N TRP A 179 6.64 9.55 -5.05
CA TRP A 179 7.21 9.17 -3.76
C TRP A 179 7.04 10.33 -2.77
N LEU A 180 6.21 10.12 -1.75
CA LEU A 180 6.12 11.01 -0.59
C LEU A 180 7.26 10.73 0.40
N TYR A 181 7.74 9.49 0.41
CA TYR A 181 8.95 9.07 1.11
C TYR A 181 9.60 7.86 0.40
N PRO A 182 10.92 7.85 0.15
CA PRO A 182 11.89 8.93 0.43
C PRO A 182 11.62 10.17 -0.45
N GLU A 183 12.00 11.35 0.03
CA GLU A 183 11.83 12.59 -0.73
C GLU A 183 12.87 12.72 -1.85
N VAL A 184 12.49 13.35 -2.96
CA VAL A 184 13.45 13.80 -3.97
C VAL A 184 14.21 15.02 -3.40
N PRO A 185 15.55 14.99 -3.35
CA PRO A 185 16.32 16.16 -2.94
C PRO A 185 16.04 17.35 -3.86
N LYS A 186 15.72 18.52 -3.30
CA LYS A 186 15.41 19.75 -4.04
C LYS A 186 16.47 20.14 -5.09
N ALA A 187 17.72 19.70 -4.92
CA ALA A 187 18.81 19.96 -5.85
C ALA A 187 18.65 19.28 -7.23
N GLN A 188 17.89 18.18 -7.36
CA GLN A 188 17.68 17.47 -8.64
C GLN A 188 16.49 18.01 -9.46
N ILE A 189 15.71 18.94 -8.91
CA ILE A 189 14.54 19.56 -9.59
C ILE A 189 15.00 20.62 -10.60
N ILE A 190 16.22 21.15 -10.46
CA ILE A 190 16.74 22.25 -11.30
C ILE A 190 17.34 21.72 -12.62
N ASP A 191 17.83 20.47 -12.64
CA ASP A 191 18.51 19.89 -13.81
C ASP A 191 17.55 19.35 -14.90
N SER A 192 16.23 19.46 -14.72
CA SER A 192 15.23 18.93 -15.67
C SER A 192 14.47 20.00 -16.47
N ILE A 193 14.82 21.29 -16.36
CA ILE A 193 14.17 22.38 -17.11
C ILE A 193 15.11 23.13 -18.09
N SER A 194 16.41 22.82 -18.12
CA SER A 194 17.29 23.37 -19.17
C SER A 194 18.38 22.37 -19.53
N ASP A 195 18.30 21.78 -20.73
CA ASP A 195 19.31 22.02 -21.76
C ASP A 195 19.02 21.18 -23.02
N GLN A 196 18.52 21.89 -24.04
CA GLN A 196 18.75 21.54 -25.43
C GLN A 196 20.17 21.98 -25.80
N HIS A 197 20.91 21.10 -26.49
CA HIS A 197 22.21 21.31 -27.15
C HIS A 197 23.47 21.47 -26.27
N SER A 198 24.34 20.45 -26.24
CA SER A 198 25.57 20.41 -27.08
C SER A 198 26.47 19.22 -26.73
N LEU A 199 27.03 18.59 -27.76
CA LEU A 199 27.98 17.48 -27.69
C LEU A 199 29.33 17.92 -27.11
N VAL A 200 29.88 17.17 -26.15
CA VAL A 200 31.33 16.96 -26.02
C VAL A 200 31.62 15.56 -25.46
N GLU A 201 32.37 14.79 -26.25
CA GLU A 201 33.06 13.53 -25.91
C GLU A 201 34.01 13.66 -24.71
N LEU A 202 34.05 12.65 -23.84
CA LEU A 202 35.29 12.24 -23.17
C LEU A 202 35.26 10.78 -22.68
N LYS A 203 35.86 9.94 -23.53
CA LYS A 203 36.82 8.86 -23.26
C LYS A 203 36.62 7.95 -22.03
N SER A 204 36.32 6.70 -22.39
CA SER A 204 36.45 5.43 -21.66
C SER A 204 37.76 5.22 -20.89
N THR A 205 37.68 4.66 -19.68
CA THR A 205 38.61 3.64 -19.12
C THR A 205 37.93 2.92 -17.93
N PRO A 206 38.40 1.73 -17.51
CA PRO A 206 37.65 0.49 -17.71
C PRO A 206 36.92 -0.04 -16.47
N LEU A 207 35.85 -0.74 -16.81
CA LEU A 207 35.08 -1.73 -16.06
C LEU A 207 35.92 -2.53 -15.03
N LEU A 208 35.65 -2.31 -13.74
CA LEU A 208 35.79 -3.35 -12.73
C LEU A 208 34.43 -4.00 -12.54
N LYS A 209 34.34 -5.25 -12.99
CA LYS A 209 33.21 -6.15 -12.78
C LYS A 209 33.01 -6.35 -11.28
N LEU A 210 31.89 -5.88 -10.77
CA LEU A 210 31.21 -6.52 -9.65
C LEU A 210 29.91 -7.08 -10.21
N THR A 211 30.05 -8.28 -10.78
CA THR A 211 28.95 -9.23 -10.86
C THR A 211 28.56 -9.55 -9.43
N GLU A 212 27.40 -9.10 -8.98
CA GLU A 212 26.62 -9.78 -7.95
C GLU A 212 25.17 -9.27 -7.96
N ASN A 213 24.29 -10.16 -8.43
CA ASN A 213 22.85 -10.10 -8.22
C ASN A 213 22.57 -10.24 -6.72
N SER A 214 22.12 -9.20 -6.04
CA SER A 214 21.09 -9.29 -5.00
C SER A 214 20.61 -7.91 -4.59
N THR A 215 19.31 -7.69 -4.58
CA THR A 215 18.66 -6.68 -3.75
C THR A 215 18.73 -7.16 -2.30
N ALA A 216 19.91 -7.10 -1.67
CA ALA A 216 20.02 -7.41 -0.26
C ALA A 216 19.45 -6.24 0.54
N THR A 217 18.24 -6.40 1.07
CA THR A 217 17.77 -5.63 2.23
C THR A 217 18.87 -5.72 3.28
N VAL A 218 19.46 -4.59 3.68
CA VAL A 218 20.44 -4.60 4.77
C VAL A 218 19.66 -4.68 6.08
N TRP A 219 19.83 -5.76 6.83
CA TRP A 219 19.24 -5.94 8.15
C TRP A 219 20.32 -6.21 9.20
N GLU A 220 20.04 -5.78 10.42
CA GLU A 220 20.84 -6.06 11.62
C GLU A 220 20.13 -7.13 12.45
N ASP A 221 20.82 -8.25 12.69
CA ASP A 221 20.32 -9.33 13.53
C ASP A 221 20.76 -9.15 14.99
N TYR A 222 19.80 -9.28 15.90
CA TYR A 222 19.96 -9.21 17.35
C TYR A 222 19.48 -10.51 17.97
N GLN A 223 20.16 -10.95 19.03
CA GLN A 223 19.81 -12.16 19.75
C GLN A 223 19.80 -11.88 21.24
N PHE A 224 18.69 -12.23 21.88
CA PHE A 224 18.44 -12.03 23.30
C PHE A 224 18.13 -13.36 23.97
N THR A 225 18.47 -13.47 25.24
CA THR A 225 18.06 -14.55 26.13
C THR A 225 17.16 -13.97 27.21
N ILE A 226 15.88 -14.33 27.21
CA ILE A 226 14.87 -13.85 28.17
C ILE A 226 14.23 -15.08 28.82
N ASN A 227 14.33 -15.20 30.15
CA ASN A 227 13.83 -16.34 30.93
C ASN A 227 14.32 -17.70 30.37
N GLY A 228 15.58 -17.78 29.93
CA GLY A 228 16.17 -18.98 29.33
C GLY A 228 15.75 -19.27 27.88
N ILE A 229 14.97 -18.38 27.26
CA ILE A 229 14.46 -18.54 25.89
C ILE A 229 15.18 -17.59 24.94
N TRP A 230 15.54 -18.11 23.78
CA TRP A 230 16.13 -17.33 22.70
C TRP A 230 15.04 -16.53 21.97
N VAL A 231 15.27 -15.22 21.92
CA VAL A 231 14.46 -14.27 21.16
C VAL A 231 15.37 -13.66 20.10
N HIS A 232 15.02 -13.86 18.84
CA HIS A 232 15.73 -13.26 17.71
C HIS A 232 14.96 -12.02 17.26
N ALA A 233 15.67 -10.92 17.05
CA ALA A 233 15.10 -9.73 16.47
C ALA A 233 15.92 -9.29 15.26
N ARG A 234 15.25 -8.92 14.17
CA ARG A 234 15.85 -8.43 12.94
C ARG A 234 15.38 -7.02 12.69
N LYS A 235 16.31 -6.06 12.67
CA LYS A 235 16.05 -4.65 12.37
C LYS A 235 16.35 -4.39 10.91
N PHE A 236 15.36 -3.90 10.19
CA PHE A 236 15.45 -3.61 8.77
C PHE A 236 15.76 -2.13 8.52
N SER A 237 16.40 -1.84 7.39
CA SER A 237 16.73 -0.48 6.97
C SER A 237 15.51 0.47 6.93
N GLY A 238 14.32 -0.06 6.60
CA GLY A 238 13.04 0.68 6.65
C GLY A 238 12.44 0.85 8.05
N GLY A 239 13.22 0.70 9.13
CA GLY A 239 12.77 0.94 10.51
C GLY A 239 11.87 -0.14 11.12
N MET A 240 11.53 -1.20 10.37
CA MET A 240 10.78 -2.35 10.89
C MET A 240 11.68 -3.23 11.77
N LEU A 241 11.15 -3.71 12.89
CA LEU A 241 11.77 -4.74 13.73
C LEU A 241 10.90 -6.00 13.72
N SER A 242 11.43 -7.10 13.21
CA SER A 242 10.80 -8.42 13.26
C SER A 242 11.35 -9.19 14.45
N VAL A 243 10.48 -9.63 15.36
CA VAL A 243 10.84 -10.33 16.60
C VAL A 243 10.22 -11.72 16.58
N ASN A 244 11.03 -12.77 16.75
CA ASN A 244 10.54 -14.13 16.88
C ASN A 244 11.19 -14.83 18.08
N CYS A 245 10.52 -15.86 18.57
CA CYS A 245 11.04 -16.72 19.63
C CYS A 245 10.44 -18.12 19.48
N THR A 246 11.04 -19.11 20.13
CA THR A 246 10.37 -20.40 20.34
C THR A 246 9.07 -20.19 21.13
N TYR A 247 8.04 -21.00 20.85
CA TYR A 247 6.72 -20.82 21.46
C TYR A 247 6.82 -20.73 22.99
N ASN A 248 6.50 -19.55 23.53
CA ASN A 248 6.38 -19.29 24.95
C ASN A 248 5.17 -18.37 25.18
N PRO A 249 4.15 -18.81 25.94
CA PRO A 249 2.93 -18.03 26.17
C PRO A 249 3.15 -16.66 26.82
N GLU A 250 4.11 -16.54 27.74
CA GLU A 250 4.41 -15.29 28.44
C GLU A 250 5.01 -14.26 27.50
N LEU A 251 6.03 -14.64 26.72
CA LEU A 251 6.65 -13.77 25.72
C LEU A 251 5.64 -13.39 24.61
N ILE A 252 4.81 -14.34 24.18
CA ILE A 252 3.74 -14.06 23.22
C ILE A 252 2.74 -13.04 23.79
N ALA A 253 2.40 -13.12 25.09
CA ALA A 253 1.53 -12.14 25.73
C ALA A 253 2.18 -10.75 25.78
N VAL A 254 3.48 -10.68 26.09
CA VAL A 254 4.26 -9.43 26.04
C VAL A 254 4.27 -8.83 24.64
N PHE A 255 4.53 -9.63 23.60
CA PHE A 255 4.53 -9.17 22.22
C PHE A 255 3.14 -8.69 21.76
N LYS A 256 2.07 -9.39 22.17
CA LYS A 256 0.69 -8.92 21.96
C LYS A 256 0.41 -7.60 22.68
N GLN A 257 0.94 -7.41 23.88
CA GLN A 257 0.79 -6.17 24.62
C GLN A 257 1.48 -5.02 23.90
N TRP A 258 2.73 -5.19 23.47
CA TRP A 258 3.45 -4.19 22.70
C TRP A 258 2.76 -3.86 21.38
N ARG A 259 2.21 -4.87 20.70
CA ARG A 259 1.37 -4.67 19.51
C ARG A 259 0.19 -3.73 19.79
N ASN A 260 -0.50 -3.93 20.92
CA ASN A 260 -1.66 -3.12 21.29
C ASN A 260 -1.27 -1.71 21.76
N GLU A 261 -0.03 -1.54 22.23
CA GLU A 261 0.48 -0.26 22.74
C GLU A 261 0.95 0.68 21.61
N GLY A 262 1.84 0.21 20.75
CA GLY A 262 2.50 1.06 19.75
C GLY A 262 2.27 0.64 18.30
N GLY A 263 1.34 -0.30 18.08
CA GLY A 263 1.13 -0.91 16.78
C GLY A 263 2.10 -2.08 16.53
N GLY A 264 1.68 -2.99 15.68
CA GLY A 264 2.44 -4.20 15.36
C GLY A 264 1.56 -5.22 14.65
N ARG A 265 2.17 -6.23 14.03
CA ARG A 265 1.41 -7.35 13.45
C ARG A 265 2.17 -8.66 13.58
N TYR A 266 1.42 -9.74 13.80
CA TYR A 266 1.97 -11.08 13.66
C TYR A 266 2.00 -11.49 12.18
N ASN A 267 3.19 -11.80 11.68
CA ASN A 267 3.42 -12.40 10.38
C ASN A 267 3.34 -13.93 10.51
N THR A 268 2.33 -14.53 9.90
CA THR A 268 2.09 -15.98 9.98
C THR A 268 3.09 -16.81 9.17
N LYS A 269 3.59 -16.27 8.04
CA LYS A 269 4.58 -16.92 7.17
C LYS A 269 5.91 -17.11 7.89
N TYR A 270 6.40 -16.05 8.53
CA TYR A 270 7.70 -16.06 9.24
C TYR A 270 7.57 -16.31 10.74
N LYS A 271 6.34 -16.51 11.24
CA LYS A 271 6.03 -16.71 12.66
C LYS A 271 6.64 -15.65 13.58
N SER A 272 6.65 -14.40 13.11
CA SER A 272 7.30 -13.27 13.78
C SER A 272 6.31 -12.16 14.13
N TRP A 273 6.65 -11.37 15.12
CA TRP A 273 5.97 -10.14 15.50
C TRP A 273 6.72 -8.96 14.90
N ASN A 274 6.08 -8.22 14.01
CA ASN A 274 6.66 -7.08 13.33
C ASN A 274 6.18 -5.80 13.99
N TYR A 275 7.11 -4.90 14.28
CA TYR A 275 6.89 -3.57 14.86
C TYR A 275 7.53 -2.52 13.96
N TRP A 276 7.03 -1.29 13.98
CA TRP A 276 7.49 -0.20 13.12
C TRP A 276 7.97 1.00 13.93
N GLN A 277 8.82 1.83 13.34
CA GLN A 277 9.24 3.06 14.00
C GLN A 277 8.04 3.98 14.25
N PRO A 278 8.12 4.87 15.26
CA PRO A 278 9.21 4.98 16.23
C PRO A 278 9.17 3.86 17.30
N PHE A 279 8.08 3.10 17.39
CA PHE A 279 7.86 2.13 18.46
C PHE A 279 8.81 0.91 18.40
N SER A 280 9.29 0.54 17.22
CA SER A 280 10.28 -0.53 17.06
C SER A 280 11.56 -0.28 17.86
N GLU A 281 11.99 0.97 18.04
CA GLU A 281 13.14 1.30 18.90
C GLU A 281 12.83 1.04 20.38
N THR A 282 11.61 1.38 20.82
CA THR A 282 11.13 1.06 22.18
C THR A 282 11.10 -0.45 22.40
N VAL A 283 10.64 -1.23 21.41
CA VAL A 283 10.63 -2.69 21.49
C VAL A 283 12.05 -3.25 21.58
N LEU A 284 12.98 -2.74 20.76
CA LEU A 284 14.37 -3.18 20.79
C LEU A 284 15.02 -2.88 22.16
N ALA A 285 14.81 -1.68 22.71
CA ALA A 285 15.29 -1.29 24.03
C ALA A 285 14.70 -2.16 25.14
N ARG A 286 13.41 -2.52 25.06
CA ARG A 286 12.76 -3.43 26.01
C ARG A 286 13.34 -4.84 25.94
N LEU A 287 13.57 -5.38 24.74
CA LEU A 287 14.22 -6.68 24.57
C LEU A 287 15.62 -6.69 25.18
N GLN A 288 16.40 -5.62 24.97
CA GLN A 288 17.70 -5.45 25.62
C GLN A 288 17.59 -5.45 27.14
N GLN A 289 16.68 -4.67 27.72
CA GLN A 289 16.47 -4.64 29.18
C GLN A 289 16.09 -6.01 29.75
N MET A 290 15.14 -6.71 29.10
CA MET A 290 14.71 -8.06 29.52
C MET A 290 15.84 -9.09 29.40
N HIS A 291 16.80 -8.90 28.49
CA HIS A 291 18.00 -9.73 28.40
C HIS A 291 18.94 -9.54 29.59
N PHE A 292 19.15 -8.29 30.01
CA PHE A 292 20.05 -7.97 31.13
C PHE A 292 19.50 -8.41 32.49
N ILE A 293 18.18 -8.30 32.71
CA ILE A 293 17.54 -8.73 33.96
C ILE A 293 17.76 -10.23 34.24
N ASN A 294 17.89 -11.03 33.19
CA ASN A 294 18.04 -12.49 33.28
C ASN A 294 19.50 -12.97 33.35
N LYS A 295 20.49 -12.05 33.36
CA LYS A 295 21.92 -12.37 33.54
C LYS A 295 22.41 -12.20 34.98
N ASN A 296 21.62 -11.59 35.85
CA ASN A 296 21.86 -11.45 37.28
C ASN A 296 21.06 -12.50 38.06
#